data_AF-A0A914U4L2-F1
#
_entry.id   AF-A0A914U4L2-F1
#
_cell.length_a   1.000
_cell.length_b   1.000
_cell.length_c   1.000
_cell.angle_alpha   90.00
_cell.angle_beta   90.00
_cell.angle_gamma   90.00
#
_symmetry.space_group_name_H-M   'P 1'
#
loop_
_entity.id
_entity.type
_entity.pdbx_description
1 polymer ?
#
loop_
_entity_poly.entity_id
_entity_poly.type
_entity_poly.pdbx_seq_one_letter_code
_entity_poly.pdbx_strand_id
1 'polypeptide(L)'
;MLQKNPTVSYWILFSAHWLLYFFDQWIKWRQAFFFSGILPVIWKWIDETETGENINITRMLLVVFAIAGIIMVPYIFDRNCFKKLKNLYDTDSIMWFLLGDIPTHPSTFMITIVSFSYWFCRKIGENFYIYLWGISTVFIILNVAVVYIFSFILAPCLFDNSEMPESNLKHEIISMTEKCKHPMAKICLEKHKSKGNHNACVYGFPNNRRMAIFSNLIKRENPVITNSNAQNVEFNNDNIKHNLTINELLGILAHTISFWNSKLPLLILFIGIPYLFICYLLFGQLYHNPYLYETFGFQNSHPILIGCIIPLTVIFPIFNRSIGKFIRTYFRRKSILNADNFAAKYGYSEALSNALIKLEKDKKRKDYFPINDVIYSNYFCPQPTILDRIQRLKKIDNSSQIIQLNEIQSN
;
A
#
# COMPACT_ATOMS: atom_id res chain seq x y z
N MET A 1 10.57 -7.75 34.93
CA MET A 1 11.67 -6.84 34.54
C MET A 1 11.92 -6.86 33.02
N LEU A 2 10.89 -6.66 32.20
CA LEU A 2 11.05 -6.24 30.81
C LEU A 2 9.92 -5.24 30.54
N GLN A 3 10.07 -4.02 31.05
CA GLN A 3 9.36 -2.88 30.50
C GLN A 3 9.73 -2.86 29.02
N LYS A 4 8.73 -3.12 28.15
CA LYS A 4 8.84 -2.90 26.70
C LYS A 4 9.42 -1.51 26.51
N ASN A 5 10.69 -1.43 26.13
CA ASN A 5 11.38 -0.17 25.83
C ASN A 5 10.64 0.44 24.64
N PRO A 6 9.75 1.43 24.84
CA PRO A 6 8.92 1.95 23.77
C PRO A 6 9.79 2.59 22.69
N THR A 7 10.93 3.13 23.12
CA THR A 7 11.98 3.79 22.35
C THR A 7 12.36 3.02 21.09
N VAL A 8 12.75 1.75 21.17
CA VAL A 8 13.24 0.99 19.99
C VAL A 8 12.14 0.83 18.93
N SER A 9 10.90 0.56 19.34
CA SER A 9 9.77 0.45 18.42
C SER A 9 9.39 1.79 17.79
N TYR A 10 9.50 2.88 18.54
CA TYR A 10 9.33 4.24 18.02
C TYR A 10 10.44 4.63 17.06
N TRP A 11 11.69 4.24 17.31
CA TRP A 11 12.84 4.51 16.44
C TRP A 11 12.70 3.84 15.07
N ILE A 12 12.26 2.57 15.04
CA ILE A 12 12.04 1.82 13.80
C ILE A 12 10.87 2.41 12.99
N LEU A 13 9.77 2.76 13.65
CA LEU A 13 8.60 3.37 12.98
C LEU A 13 8.93 4.77 12.45
N PHE A 14 9.77 5.51 13.18
CA PHE A 14 10.19 6.85 12.80
C PHE A 14 11.19 6.85 11.65
N SER A 15 12.22 6.00 11.71
CA SER A 15 13.16 5.83 10.60
C SER A 15 12.45 5.34 9.33
N ALA A 16 11.47 4.44 9.45
CA ALA A 16 10.63 4.03 8.32
C ALA A 16 9.81 5.18 7.72
N HIS A 17 9.18 6.02 8.56
CA HIS A 17 8.40 7.17 8.07
C HIS A 17 9.28 8.23 7.41
N TRP A 18 10.47 8.46 7.97
CA TRP A 18 11.43 9.40 7.42
C TRP A 18 12.07 8.89 6.12
N LEU A 19 12.44 7.61 6.05
CA LEU A 19 12.86 6.95 4.81
C LEU A 19 11.81 7.14 3.72
N LEU A 20 10.53 6.89 4.02
CA LEU A 20 9.43 7.09 3.07
C LEU A 20 9.32 8.55 2.60
N TYR A 21 9.49 9.52 3.51
CA TYR A 21 9.48 10.95 3.17
C TYR A 21 10.69 11.36 2.34
N PHE A 22 11.89 10.93 2.74
CA PHE A 22 13.14 11.12 1.98
C PHE A 22 12.98 10.58 0.56
N PHE A 23 12.48 9.36 0.41
CA PHE A 23 12.23 8.79 -0.90
C PHE A 23 11.21 9.60 -1.70
N ASP A 24 10.14 10.10 -1.09
CA ASP A 24 9.14 10.94 -1.78
C ASP A 24 9.71 12.29 -2.24
N GLN A 25 10.53 12.95 -1.41
CA GLN A 25 11.17 14.22 -1.79
C GLN A 25 12.30 14.01 -2.80
N TRP A 26 13.15 13.00 -2.58
CA TRP A 26 14.16 12.59 -3.55
C TRP A 26 13.51 12.35 -4.91
N ILE A 27 12.41 11.59 -4.96
CA ILE A 27 11.64 11.33 -6.17
C ILE A 27 11.23 12.61 -6.91
N LYS A 28 10.92 13.71 -6.22
CA LYS A 28 10.53 14.99 -6.83
C LYS A 28 11.73 15.74 -7.38
N TRP A 29 12.82 15.81 -6.62
CA TRP A 29 14.05 16.50 -7.02
C TRP A 29 14.91 15.72 -8.01
N ARG A 30 14.70 14.41 -8.09
CA ARG A 30 15.50 13.49 -8.90
C ARG A 30 15.63 13.94 -10.35
N GLN A 31 14.52 14.33 -10.98
CA GLN A 31 14.53 14.77 -12.37
C GLN A 31 15.38 16.04 -12.54
N ALA A 32 15.17 17.05 -11.70
CA ALA A 32 15.98 18.26 -11.72
C ALA A 32 17.47 17.96 -11.51
N PHE A 33 17.79 17.01 -10.63
CA PHE A 33 19.17 16.57 -10.39
C PHE A 33 19.81 15.84 -11.58
N PHE A 34 19.08 14.96 -12.28
CA PHE A 34 19.59 14.29 -13.48
C PHE A 34 19.74 15.25 -14.66
N PHE A 35 18.80 16.20 -14.82
CA PHE A 35 18.80 17.13 -15.95
C PHE A 35 19.61 18.41 -15.72
N SER A 36 20.15 18.64 -14.52
CA SER A 36 20.97 19.83 -14.22
C SER A 36 22.39 19.76 -14.81
N GLY A 37 22.83 18.58 -15.27
CA GLY A 37 24.21 18.37 -15.69
C GLY A 37 25.21 18.29 -14.52
N ILE A 38 24.74 18.21 -13.26
CA ILE A 38 25.65 18.13 -12.11
C ILE A 38 26.39 16.79 -12.03
N LEU A 39 25.77 15.71 -12.51
CA LEU A 39 26.36 14.36 -12.52
C LEU A 39 27.65 14.25 -13.34
N PRO A 40 27.72 14.70 -14.61
CA PRO A 40 28.96 14.67 -15.36
C PRO A 40 30.03 15.60 -14.77
N VAL A 41 29.65 16.72 -14.14
CA VAL A 41 30.59 17.61 -13.43
C VAL A 41 31.22 16.90 -12.24
N ILE A 42 30.40 16.25 -11.40
CA ILE A 42 30.89 15.44 -10.27
C ILE A 42 31.76 14.30 -10.77
N TRP A 43 31.35 13.61 -11.84
CA TRP A 43 32.14 12.52 -12.40
C TRP A 43 33.51 12.98 -12.87
N LYS A 44 33.58 14.07 -13.66
CA LYS A 44 34.84 14.62 -14.14
C LYS A 44 35.80 14.95 -13.00
N TRP A 45 35.29 15.60 -11.94
CA TRP A 45 36.08 15.92 -10.75
C TRP A 45 36.64 14.68 -10.04
N ILE A 46 35.88 13.59 -10.00
CA ILE A 46 36.32 12.33 -9.39
C ILE A 46 37.32 11.59 -10.30
N ASP A 47 37.08 11.58 -11.60
CA ASP A 47 37.87 10.83 -12.57
C ASP A 47 39.31 11.37 -12.71
N GLU A 48 39.50 12.67 -12.51
CA GLU A 48 40.82 13.35 -12.46
C GLU A 48 41.79 12.77 -11.40
N THR A 49 41.31 11.94 -10.48
CA THR A 49 42.14 11.33 -9.42
C THR A 49 42.75 9.98 -9.80
N GLU A 50 42.46 9.42 -10.99
CA GLU A 50 43.04 8.19 -11.56
C GLU A 50 43.04 6.93 -10.65
N THR A 51 42.17 6.85 -9.65
CA THR A 51 42.16 5.75 -8.65
C THR A 51 41.46 4.45 -9.10
N GLY A 52 41.03 4.36 -10.37
CA GLY A 52 40.31 3.21 -10.93
C GLY A 52 38.79 3.28 -10.74
N GLU A 53 38.06 2.66 -11.67
CA GLU A 53 36.61 2.82 -11.84
C GLU A 53 35.79 2.49 -10.57
N ASN A 54 36.16 1.43 -9.83
CA ASN A 54 35.44 1.01 -8.62
C ASN A 54 35.46 2.08 -7.51
N ILE A 55 36.62 2.72 -7.36
CA ILE A 55 36.83 3.77 -6.36
C ILE A 55 36.08 5.03 -6.81
N ASN A 56 36.12 5.35 -8.11
CA ASN A 56 35.41 6.49 -8.67
C ASN A 56 33.88 6.34 -8.52
N ILE A 57 33.34 5.14 -8.74
CA ILE A 57 31.92 4.83 -8.52
C ILE A 57 31.54 5.03 -7.05
N THR A 58 32.34 4.51 -6.11
CA THR A 58 32.07 4.64 -4.67
C THR A 58 32.11 6.10 -4.24
N ARG A 59 33.10 6.87 -4.69
CA ARG A 59 33.22 8.32 -4.45
C ARG A 59 32.02 9.07 -5.01
N MET A 60 31.58 8.71 -6.22
CA MET A 60 30.43 9.36 -6.85
C MET A 60 29.16 9.18 -6.00
N LEU A 61 28.90 7.95 -5.53
CA LEU A 61 27.75 7.69 -4.67
C LEU A 61 27.82 8.50 -3.37
N LEU A 62 29.00 8.53 -2.72
CA LEU A 62 29.19 9.30 -1.49
C LEU A 62 28.91 10.79 -1.69
N VAL A 63 29.41 11.38 -2.77
CA VAL A 63 29.17 12.80 -3.10
C VAL A 63 27.71 13.05 -3.40
N VAL A 64 27.06 12.22 -4.22
CA VAL A 64 25.63 12.35 -4.55
C VAL A 64 24.77 12.23 -3.29
N PHE A 65 25.06 11.28 -2.40
CA PHE A 65 24.32 11.13 -1.14
C PHE A 65 24.60 12.27 -0.16
N ALA A 66 25.83 12.79 -0.10
CA ALA A 66 26.13 13.97 0.71
C ALA A 66 25.34 15.19 0.26
N ILE A 67 25.30 15.46 -1.05
CA ILE A 67 24.49 16.54 -1.64
C ILE A 67 23.00 16.32 -1.35
N ALA A 68 22.50 15.10 -1.55
CA ALA A 68 21.11 14.75 -1.25
C ALA A 68 20.78 14.99 0.23
N GLY A 69 21.67 14.60 1.14
CA GLY A 69 21.55 14.84 2.58
C GLY A 69 21.44 16.32 2.89
N ILE A 70 22.35 17.14 2.35
CA ILE A 70 22.36 18.61 2.55
C ILE A 70 21.05 19.25 2.06
N ILE A 71 20.57 18.88 0.87
CA ILE A 71 19.31 19.40 0.31
C ILE A 71 18.10 19.04 1.19
N MET A 72 18.16 17.92 1.91
CA MET A 72 17.07 17.48 2.79
C MET A 72 17.07 18.18 4.14
N VAL A 73 18.20 18.74 4.61
CA VAL A 73 18.30 19.39 5.91
C VAL A 73 17.24 20.49 6.12
N PRO A 74 16.99 21.43 5.19
CA PRO A 74 15.95 22.44 5.36
C PRO A 74 14.53 21.86 5.52
N TYR A 75 14.22 20.74 4.85
CA TYR A 75 12.90 20.09 4.97
C TYR A 75 12.68 19.42 6.33
N ILE A 76 13.76 18.98 6.97
CA ILE A 76 13.70 18.47 8.35
C ILE A 76 13.32 19.60 9.31
N PHE A 77 13.85 20.80 9.08
CA PHE A 77 13.54 21.98 9.88
C PHE A 77 12.23 22.67 9.51
N ASP A 78 11.43 22.12 8.58
CA ASP A 78 10.07 22.57 8.37
C ASP A 78 9.30 22.53 9.71
N ARG A 79 8.71 23.67 10.08
CA ARG A 79 8.05 23.91 11.37
C ARG A 79 7.05 22.82 11.73
N ASN A 80 6.36 22.25 10.73
CA ASN A 80 5.36 21.21 10.97
C ASN A 80 6.00 19.86 11.30
N CYS A 81 7.12 19.52 10.66
CA CYS A 81 7.86 18.30 10.94
C CYS A 81 8.55 18.41 12.30
N PHE A 82 9.33 19.48 12.53
CA PHE A 82 10.07 19.67 13.77
C PHE A 82 9.18 19.76 15.01
N LYS A 83 8.03 20.46 14.95
CA LYS A 83 7.05 20.48 16.06
C LYS A 83 6.51 19.09 16.37
N LYS A 84 6.22 18.29 15.34
CA LYS A 84 5.73 16.93 15.50
C LYS A 84 6.80 16.02 16.14
N LEU A 85 8.07 16.23 15.80
CA LEU A 85 9.20 15.50 16.37
C LEU A 85 9.49 15.87 17.81
N LYS A 86 9.55 17.17 18.13
CA LYS A 86 9.76 17.66 19.49
C LYS A 86 8.65 17.21 20.46
N ASN A 87 7.44 17.02 19.97
CA ASN A 87 6.34 16.47 20.78
C ASN A 87 6.47 14.96 21.06
N LEU A 88 7.31 14.25 20.31
CA LEU A 88 7.47 12.80 20.39
C LEU A 88 8.82 12.36 20.99
N TYR A 89 9.84 13.21 20.91
CA TYR A 89 11.23 12.89 21.29
C TYR A 89 11.95 14.09 21.92
N ASP A 90 12.87 13.80 22.85
CA ASP A 90 13.74 14.80 23.46
C ASP A 90 14.76 15.36 22.46
N THR A 91 15.24 16.58 22.71
CA THR A 91 16.13 17.32 21.80
C THR A 91 17.43 16.59 21.49
N ASP A 92 18.02 15.90 22.46
CA ASP A 92 19.27 15.15 22.28
C ASP A 92 19.06 13.91 21.40
N SER A 93 17.91 13.24 21.56
CA SER A 93 17.51 12.11 20.70
C SER A 93 17.32 12.56 19.25
N ILE A 94 16.67 13.70 19.04
CA ILE A 94 16.52 14.30 17.71
C ILE A 94 17.90 14.63 17.12
N MET A 95 18.82 15.18 17.91
CA MET A 95 20.18 15.53 17.46
C MET A 95 20.97 14.29 17.01
N TRP A 96 20.96 13.21 17.80
CA TRP A 96 21.63 11.95 17.44
C TRP A 96 21.02 11.30 16.18
N PHE A 97 19.70 11.40 16.00
CA PHE A 97 19.03 10.92 14.79
C PHE A 97 19.44 11.70 13.52
N LEU A 98 19.57 13.03 13.64
CA LEU A 98 19.96 13.92 12.54
C LEU A 98 21.42 13.72 12.12
N LEU A 99 22.32 13.56 13.10
CA LEU A 99 23.75 13.42 12.87
C LEU A 99 24.16 11.98 12.53
N GLY A 100 23.47 10.99 13.09
CA GLY A 100 23.81 9.58 13.00
C GLY A 100 23.02 8.82 11.96
N ASP A 101 21.69 8.75 12.07
CA ASP A 101 20.87 7.76 11.35
C ASP A 101 20.46 8.19 9.94
N ILE A 102 20.19 9.49 9.74
CA ILE A 102 19.68 10.04 8.48
C ILE A 102 20.66 9.90 7.31
N PRO A 103 21.94 10.29 7.44
CA PRO A 103 22.86 10.26 6.30
C PRO A 103 23.48 8.87 6.10
N THR A 104 23.68 8.09 7.17
CA THR A 104 24.61 6.95 7.13
C THR A 104 23.94 5.62 6.76
N HIS A 105 22.76 5.28 7.30
CA HIS A 105 22.12 3.99 7.04
C HIS A 105 21.53 3.85 5.62
N PRO A 106 20.83 4.87 5.07
CA PRO A 106 20.28 4.76 3.71
C PRO A 106 21.39 4.81 2.65
N SER A 107 22.44 5.62 2.89
CA SER A 107 23.57 5.74 1.96
C SER A 107 24.42 4.47 1.95
N THR A 108 24.74 3.90 3.11
CA THR A 108 25.50 2.63 3.18
C THR A 108 24.74 1.49 2.51
N PHE A 109 23.44 1.35 2.76
CA PHE A 109 22.61 0.34 2.10
C PHE A 109 22.60 0.51 0.57
N MET A 110 22.44 1.74 0.07
CA MET A 110 22.45 2.01 -1.37
C MET A 110 23.84 1.81 -2.00
N ILE A 111 24.91 2.22 -1.32
CA ILE A 111 26.28 1.96 -1.74
C ILE A 111 26.50 0.43 -1.84
N THR A 112 26.06 -0.35 -0.86
CA THR A 112 26.14 -1.81 -0.92
C THR A 112 25.39 -2.38 -2.11
N ILE A 113 24.14 -1.94 -2.35
CA ILE A 113 23.34 -2.41 -3.49
C ILE A 113 24.02 -2.07 -4.82
N VAL A 114 24.51 -0.84 -4.97
CA VAL A 114 25.11 -0.37 -6.22
C VAL A 114 26.47 -1.04 -6.46
N SER A 115 27.30 -1.18 -5.43
CA SER A 115 28.57 -1.91 -5.51
C SER A 115 28.34 -3.38 -5.84
N PHE A 116 27.35 -4.02 -5.22
CA PHE A 116 26.94 -5.37 -5.58
C PHE A 116 26.45 -5.46 -7.03
N SER A 117 25.62 -4.49 -7.46
CA SER A 117 25.09 -4.45 -8.83
C SER A 117 26.21 -4.29 -9.85
N TYR A 118 27.17 -3.39 -9.61
CA TYR A 118 28.35 -3.22 -10.46
C TYR A 118 29.17 -4.50 -10.55
N TRP A 119 29.50 -5.11 -9.40
CA TRP A 119 30.22 -6.38 -9.35
C TRP A 119 29.49 -7.48 -10.12
N PHE A 120 28.17 -7.56 -9.94
CA PHE A 120 27.30 -8.54 -10.59
C PHE A 120 27.26 -8.37 -12.11
N CYS A 121 27.13 -7.13 -12.59
CA CYS A 121 27.17 -6.81 -14.03
C CYS A 121 28.49 -7.27 -14.66
N ARG A 122 29.62 -6.97 -14.01
CA ARG A 122 30.94 -7.35 -14.53
C ARG A 122 31.19 -8.85 -14.50
N LYS A 123 30.70 -9.55 -13.49
CA LYS A 123 31.00 -10.98 -13.32
C LYS A 123 30.15 -11.87 -14.23
N ILE A 124 28.90 -11.51 -14.47
CA ILE A 124 27.96 -12.32 -15.26
C ILE A 124 28.01 -11.99 -16.75
N GLY A 125 28.43 -10.78 -17.12
CA GLY A 125 28.55 -10.37 -18.52
C GLY A 125 27.22 -9.97 -19.14
N GLU A 126 27.10 -10.05 -20.47
CA GLU A 126 26.03 -9.42 -21.26
C GLU A 126 24.60 -9.81 -20.85
N ASN A 127 24.40 -11.03 -20.34
CA ASN A 127 23.08 -11.55 -19.97
C ASN A 127 22.71 -11.32 -18.49
N PHE A 128 23.46 -10.52 -17.73
CA PHE A 128 23.24 -10.28 -16.30
C PHE A 128 21.79 -9.85 -15.96
N TYR A 129 21.12 -9.13 -16.86
CA TYR A 129 19.75 -8.66 -16.67
C TYR A 129 18.73 -9.81 -16.54
N ILE A 130 18.98 -10.96 -17.17
CA ILE A 130 18.14 -12.17 -17.03
C ILE A 130 18.24 -12.72 -15.61
N TYR A 131 19.45 -12.75 -15.04
CA TYR A 131 19.67 -13.21 -13.68
C TYR A 131 19.09 -12.22 -12.65
N LEU A 132 19.23 -10.90 -12.88
CA LEU A 132 18.57 -9.88 -12.05
C LEU A 132 17.05 -10.02 -12.06
N TRP A 133 16.46 -10.28 -13.23
CA TRP A 133 15.04 -10.59 -13.35
C TRP A 133 14.66 -11.85 -12.58
N GLY A 134 15.44 -12.93 -12.70
CA GLY A 134 15.20 -14.19 -11.99
C GLY A 134 15.20 -14.02 -10.48
N ILE A 135 16.23 -13.37 -9.93
CA ILE A 135 16.33 -13.06 -8.49
C ILE A 135 15.14 -12.22 -8.03
N SER A 136 14.79 -11.19 -8.80
CA SER A 136 13.66 -10.31 -8.49
C SER A 136 12.32 -11.05 -8.54
N THR A 137 12.18 -11.98 -9.49
CA THR A 137 10.99 -12.85 -9.62
C THR A 137 10.84 -13.75 -8.41
N VAL A 138 11.91 -14.40 -7.97
CA VAL A 138 11.92 -15.20 -6.73
C VAL A 138 11.51 -14.34 -5.53
N PHE A 139 12.08 -13.15 -5.40
CA PHE A 139 11.73 -12.23 -4.31
C PHE A 139 10.25 -11.83 -4.34
N ILE A 140 9.69 -11.51 -5.52
CA ILE A 140 8.27 -11.14 -5.66
C ILE A 140 7.37 -12.33 -5.30
N ILE A 141 7.69 -13.54 -5.75
CA ILE A 141 6.94 -14.75 -5.40
C ILE A 141 6.96 -14.98 -3.89
N LEU A 142 8.13 -14.84 -3.26
CA LEU A 142 8.27 -14.92 -1.80
C LEU A 142 7.43 -13.85 -1.09
N ASN A 143 7.43 -12.61 -1.58
CA ASN A 143 6.59 -11.54 -0.99
C ASN A 143 5.09 -11.86 -1.10
N VAL A 144 4.64 -12.36 -2.24
CA VAL A 144 3.24 -12.80 -2.38
C VAL A 144 2.94 -13.96 -1.44
N ALA A 145 3.84 -14.93 -1.32
CA ALA A 145 3.71 -16.02 -0.35
C ALA A 145 3.63 -15.48 1.09
N VAL A 146 4.46 -14.50 1.47
CA VAL A 146 4.38 -13.83 2.77
C VAL A 146 3.04 -13.15 2.99
N VAL A 147 2.42 -12.52 1.98
CA VAL A 147 1.08 -11.93 2.10
C VAL A 147 0.00 -13.00 2.34
N TYR A 148 0.10 -14.16 1.68
CA TYR A 148 -0.78 -15.30 1.94
C TYR A 148 -0.55 -15.86 3.35
N ILE A 149 0.71 -16.08 3.74
CA ILE A 149 1.09 -16.51 5.09
C ILE A 149 0.59 -15.52 6.14
N PHE A 150 0.71 -14.21 5.87
CA PHE A 150 0.22 -13.15 6.75
C PHE A 150 -1.27 -13.31 7.03
N SER A 151 -2.07 -13.55 5.99
CA SER A 151 -3.52 -13.74 6.11
C SER A 151 -3.89 -14.99 6.93
N PHE A 152 -3.03 -16.01 6.93
CA PHE A 152 -3.29 -17.30 7.57
C PHE A 152 -2.76 -17.39 9.01
N ILE A 153 -1.58 -16.81 9.26
CA ILE A 153 -0.82 -16.98 10.51
C ILE A 153 -0.72 -15.67 11.29
N LEU A 154 -0.32 -14.58 10.66
CA LEU A 154 -0.03 -13.32 11.36
C LEU A 154 -1.31 -12.55 11.73
N ALA A 155 -2.30 -12.51 10.86
CA ALA A 155 -3.58 -11.86 11.13
C ALA A 155 -4.25 -12.39 12.42
N PRO A 156 -4.36 -13.71 12.65
CA PRO A 156 -4.81 -14.25 13.93
C PRO A 156 -3.98 -13.84 15.15
N CYS A 157 -2.69 -13.54 15.00
CA CYS A 157 -1.84 -13.07 16.10
C CYS A 157 -2.01 -11.57 16.38
N LEU A 158 -2.45 -10.80 15.38
CA LEU A 158 -2.58 -9.34 15.46
C LEU A 158 -3.97 -8.89 15.92
N PHE A 159 -5.03 -9.61 15.53
CA PHE A 159 -6.39 -9.29 15.94
C PHE A 159 -6.69 -9.78 17.36
N ASP A 160 -7.50 -9.02 18.08
CA ASP A 160 -8.10 -9.47 19.33
C ASP A 160 -8.97 -10.69 18.99
N ASN A 161 -8.51 -11.88 19.42
CA ASN A 161 -9.23 -13.14 19.22
C ASN A 161 -10.50 -13.25 20.09
N SER A 162 -10.98 -12.15 20.66
CA SER A 162 -12.25 -12.10 21.39
C SER A 162 -13.39 -12.35 20.43
N GLU A 163 -14.05 -13.48 20.63
CA GLU A 163 -15.22 -13.83 19.85
C GLU A 163 -16.38 -12.87 20.12
N MET A 164 -17.18 -12.65 19.08
CA MET A 164 -18.42 -11.91 19.22
C MET A 164 -19.37 -12.66 20.18
N PRO A 165 -19.96 -11.96 21.18
CA PRO A 165 -20.92 -12.57 22.09
C PRO A 165 -22.17 -13.03 21.34
N GLU A 166 -22.84 -14.04 21.88
CA GLU A 166 -24.13 -14.49 21.35
C GLU A 166 -25.14 -13.33 21.36
N SER A 167 -25.66 -13.02 20.17
CA SER A 167 -26.54 -11.88 19.93
C SER A 167 -27.29 -12.08 18.61
N ASN A 168 -28.43 -11.41 18.44
CA ASN A 168 -29.18 -11.43 17.18
C ASN A 168 -28.29 -11.06 15.99
N LEU A 169 -27.41 -10.07 16.16
CA LEU A 169 -26.47 -9.66 15.13
C LEU A 169 -25.49 -10.80 14.74
N LYS A 170 -24.97 -11.57 15.71
CA LYS A 170 -24.12 -12.72 15.43
C LYS A 170 -24.86 -13.78 14.60
N HIS A 171 -26.12 -14.09 14.96
CA HIS A 171 -26.94 -15.04 14.21
C HIS A 171 -27.23 -14.57 12.78
N GLU A 172 -27.55 -13.29 12.58
CA GLU A 172 -27.76 -12.72 11.25
C GLU A 172 -26.49 -12.76 10.39
N ILE A 173 -25.32 -12.49 10.97
CA ILE A 173 -24.04 -12.62 10.26
C ILE A 173 -23.77 -14.08 9.87
N ILE A 174 -24.00 -15.04 10.78
CA ILE A 174 -23.81 -16.47 10.49
C ILE A 174 -24.72 -16.88 9.33
N SER A 175 -26.02 -16.57 9.41
CA SER A 175 -26.99 -16.87 8.36
C SER A 175 -26.60 -16.24 7.01
N MET A 176 -26.13 -14.99 7.01
CA MET A 176 -25.63 -14.34 5.80
C MET A 176 -24.40 -15.05 5.23
N THR A 177 -23.45 -15.47 6.07
CA THR A 177 -22.23 -16.17 5.62
C THR A 177 -22.55 -17.54 5.00
N GLU A 178 -23.51 -18.26 5.57
CA GLU A 178 -24.04 -19.52 5.04
C GLU A 178 -24.76 -19.30 3.70
N LYS A 179 -25.64 -18.28 3.62
CA LYS A 179 -26.29 -17.87 2.37
C LYS A 179 -25.27 -17.57 1.27
N CYS A 180 -24.18 -16.89 1.63
CA CYS A 180 -23.08 -16.58 0.71
C CYS A 180 -22.19 -17.78 0.34
N LYS A 181 -22.47 -19.00 0.84
CA LYS A 181 -21.65 -20.22 0.69
C LYS A 181 -20.22 -20.07 1.24
N HIS A 182 -20.07 -19.21 2.26
CA HIS A 182 -18.81 -18.94 2.93
C HIS A 182 -18.99 -19.05 4.44
N PRO A 183 -19.25 -20.24 5.01
CA PRO A 183 -19.36 -20.38 6.44
C PRO A 183 -18.06 -19.92 7.12
N MET A 184 -18.23 -19.14 8.19
CA MET A 184 -17.15 -18.62 9.03
C MET A 184 -17.05 -19.49 10.28
N ALA A 185 -15.84 -19.95 10.60
CA ALA A 185 -15.57 -20.71 11.81
C ALA A 185 -15.56 -19.82 13.06
N LYS A 186 -15.21 -18.53 12.91
CA LYS A 186 -15.19 -17.58 14.02
C LYS A 186 -15.46 -16.15 13.55
N ILE A 187 -16.24 -15.40 14.34
CA ILE A 187 -16.49 -13.97 14.14
C ILE A 187 -15.91 -13.22 15.34
N CYS A 188 -14.96 -12.33 15.10
CA CYS A 188 -14.24 -11.57 16.13
C CYS A 188 -14.62 -10.08 16.08
N LEU A 189 -14.77 -9.48 17.24
CA LEU A 189 -14.96 -8.03 17.38
C LEU A 189 -13.63 -7.36 17.73
N GLU A 190 -13.13 -6.53 16.82
CA GLU A 190 -11.86 -5.83 17.01
C GLU A 190 -12.09 -4.48 17.71
N LYS A 191 -11.44 -4.27 18.86
CA LYS A 191 -11.49 -3.00 19.59
C LYS A 191 -10.54 -2.01 18.95
N HIS A 192 -11.06 -1.21 18.03
CA HIS A 192 -10.25 -0.25 17.30
C HIS A 192 -9.69 0.87 18.22
N LYS A 193 -8.37 1.00 18.32
CA LYS A 193 -7.68 2.06 19.10
C LYS A 193 -7.43 3.37 18.33
N SER A 194 -7.62 3.40 17.01
CA SER A 194 -7.33 4.57 16.16
C SER A 194 -8.60 5.27 15.64
N LYS A 195 -8.58 6.59 15.47
CA LYS A 195 -9.71 7.32 14.87
C LYS A 195 -9.54 7.29 13.34
N GLY A 196 -10.27 6.47 12.58
CA GLY A 196 -10.38 6.79 11.14
C GLY A 196 -10.95 5.78 10.13
N ASN A 197 -10.82 4.47 10.31
CA ASN A 197 -11.20 3.53 9.24
C ASN A 197 -12.28 2.52 9.68
N HIS A 198 -13.44 2.60 9.03
CA HIS A 198 -14.50 1.58 9.09
C HIS A 198 -14.07 0.40 8.24
N ASN A 199 -13.78 -0.75 8.85
CA ASN A 199 -13.30 -1.89 8.08
C ASN A 199 -13.72 -3.23 8.68
N ALA A 200 -13.88 -4.19 7.80
CA ALA A 200 -14.04 -5.59 8.14
C ALA A 200 -13.10 -6.39 7.24
N CYS A 201 -12.60 -7.51 7.72
CA CYS A 201 -11.75 -8.39 6.92
C CYS A 201 -12.03 -9.86 7.20
N VAL A 202 -11.77 -10.69 6.19
CA VAL A 202 -11.81 -12.15 6.29
C VAL A 202 -10.37 -12.67 6.21
N TYR A 203 -10.00 -13.58 7.11
CA TYR A 203 -8.65 -14.10 7.29
C TYR A 203 -8.69 -15.57 7.81
N GLY A 204 -7.53 -16.20 8.00
CA GLY A 204 -7.44 -17.57 8.54
C GLY A 204 -7.26 -18.64 7.47
N PHE A 205 -7.47 -19.92 7.77
CA PHE A 205 -7.24 -20.99 6.79
C PHE A 205 -8.49 -21.22 5.92
N PRO A 206 -8.39 -21.79 4.70
CA PRO A 206 -9.55 -22.13 3.86
C PRO A 206 -10.63 -22.94 4.58
N ASN A 207 -10.23 -23.85 5.47
CA ASN A 207 -11.12 -24.70 6.27
C ASN A 207 -11.46 -24.12 7.66
N ASN A 208 -10.84 -23.00 8.04
CA ASN A 208 -11.03 -22.32 9.33
C ASN A 208 -11.01 -20.80 9.11
N ARG A 209 -11.99 -20.32 8.35
CA ARG A 209 -12.13 -18.90 7.97
C ARG A 209 -12.65 -18.10 9.15
N ARG A 210 -12.06 -16.94 9.37
CA ARG A 210 -12.41 -16.01 10.45
C ARG A 210 -12.77 -14.66 9.86
N MET A 211 -13.69 -13.96 10.51
CA MET A 211 -14.08 -12.61 10.17
C MET A 211 -13.78 -11.67 11.33
N ALA A 212 -12.99 -10.62 11.10
CA ALA A 212 -12.80 -9.54 12.06
C ALA A 212 -13.66 -8.34 11.64
N ILE A 213 -14.51 -7.88 12.56
CA ILE A 213 -15.39 -6.73 12.38
C ILE A 213 -14.94 -5.65 13.36
N PHE A 214 -14.61 -4.47 12.84
CA PHE A 214 -14.17 -3.38 13.71
C PHE A 214 -15.35 -2.82 14.49
N SER A 215 -15.17 -2.57 15.78
CA SER A 215 -16.25 -2.11 16.67
C SER A 215 -16.87 -0.78 16.25
N ASN A 216 -16.18 0.01 15.43
CA ASN A 216 -16.70 1.25 14.85
C ASN A 216 -17.60 1.02 13.63
N LEU A 217 -17.76 -0.19 13.10
CA LEU A 217 -18.76 -0.50 12.06
C LEU A 217 -20.13 -0.82 12.66
N ILE A 218 -20.16 -1.23 13.93
CA ILE A 218 -21.37 -1.70 14.59
C ILE A 218 -21.96 -0.54 15.39
N LYS A 219 -23.24 -0.27 15.15
CA LYS A 219 -24.04 0.62 15.98
C LYS A 219 -24.09 0.03 17.40
N ARG A 220 -23.57 0.76 18.40
CA ARG A 220 -23.83 0.42 19.80
C ARG A 220 -25.26 0.87 20.10
N GLU A 221 -26.19 -0.07 20.10
CA GLU A 221 -27.48 0.17 20.75
C GLU A 221 -27.25 0.18 22.26
N ASN A 222 -27.96 1.07 22.96
CA ASN A 222 -27.72 1.53 24.33
C ASN A 222 -27.32 0.44 25.35
N PRO A 223 -26.56 0.79 26.41
CA PRO A 223 -26.36 -0.11 27.52
C PRO A 223 -27.70 -0.33 28.23
N VAL A 224 -28.26 -1.54 28.14
CA VAL A 224 -29.25 -2.00 29.11
C VAL A 224 -28.50 -2.26 30.41
N ILE A 225 -28.47 -1.25 31.28
CA ILE A 225 -28.14 -1.45 32.69
C ILE A 225 -29.44 -1.89 33.35
N THR A 226 -29.58 -3.20 33.61
CA THR A 226 -30.42 -3.68 34.70
C THR A 226 -29.48 -4.12 35.82
N ASN A 227 -29.40 -3.26 36.84
CA ASN A 227 -29.04 -3.46 38.26
C ASN A 227 -28.01 -4.57 38.59
N SER A 228 -26.93 -4.37 39.32
CA SER A 228 -26.59 -3.41 40.37
C SER A 228 -25.10 -3.62 40.73
N ASN A 229 -24.40 -2.54 41.11
CA ASN A 229 -23.09 -2.54 41.78
C ASN A 229 -21.86 -2.98 40.96
N ALA A 230 -21.43 -2.13 40.02
CA ALA A 230 -20.01 -2.01 39.69
C ALA A 230 -19.70 -0.60 39.17
N GLN A 231 -18.61 -0.05 39.68
CA GLN A 231 -18.13 1.32 39.51
C GLN A 231 -18.24 1.87 38.08
N ASN A 232 -18.75 3.09 37.99
CA ASN A 232 -18.97 3.86 36.78
C ASN A 232 -17.69 3.97 35.93
N VAL A 233 -17.70 3.29 34.79
CA VAL A 233 -16.93 3.72 33.62
C VAL A 233 -17.92 4.41 32.69
N GLU A 234 -18.05 5.73 32.85
CA GLU A 234 -18.71 6.58 31.86
C GLU A 234 -17.93 6.50 30.55
N PHE A 235 -18.47 5.77 29.57
CA PHE A 235 -18.03 5.90 28.19
C PHE A 235 -18.84 7.02 27.54
N ASN A 236 -18.24 8.20 27.44
CA ASN A 236 -18.82 9.36 26.73
C ASN A 236 -19.39 8.94 25.36
N ASN A 237 -20.69 9.18 25.18
CA ASN A 237 -21.46 8.88 23.96
C ASN A 237 -21.09 9.76 22.76
N ASP A 238 -20.15 10.69 22.89
CA ASP A 238 -19.76 11.65 21.85
C ASP A 238 -19.00 11.04 20.64
N ASN A 239 -18.73 9.72 20.64
CA ASN A 239 -17.83 9.09 19.67
C ASN A 239 -18.43 7.94 18.83
N ILE A 240 -19.73 7.63 18.92
CA ILE A 240 -20.34 6.60 18.07
C ILE A 240 -20.91 7.28 16.82
N LYS A 241 -20.11 7.35 15.75
CA LYS A 241 -20.51 8.02 14.50
C LYS A 241 -21.19 7.14 13.46
N HIS A 242 -21.28 5.83 13.67
CA HIS A 242 -21.63 4.89 12.58
C HIS A 242 -22.97 4.22 12.84
N ASN A 243 -24.03 4.84 12.31
CA ASN A 243 -25.40 4.33 12.37
C ASN A 243 -25.69 3.44 11.16
N LEU A 244 -24.92 2.36 10.99
CA LEU A 244 -25.29 1.31 10.05
C LEU A 244 -26.40 0.46 10.68
N THR A 245 -27.47 0.22 9.92
CA THR A 245 -28.47 -0.80 10.29
C THR A 245 -27.86 -2.19 10.14
N ILE A 246 -28.50 -3.21 10.72
CA ILE A 246 -27.99 -4.58 10.60
C ILE A 246 -27.91 -4.99 9.13
N ASN A 247 -28.95 -4.73 8.34
CA ASN A 247 -28.96 -5.01 6.90
C ASN A 247 -27.81 -4.32 6.15
N GLU A 248 -27.53 -3.04 6.44
CA GLU A 248 -26.44 -2.29 5.83
C GLU A 248 -25.06 -2.88 6.19
N LEU A 249 -24.89 -3.30 7.45
CA LEU A 249 -23.68 -4.01 7.89
C LEU A 249 -23.54 -5.35 7.16
N LEU A 250 -24.60 -6.15 7.08
CA LEU A 250 -24.61 -7.41 6.34
C LEU A 250 -24.23 -7.20 4.87
N GLY A 251 -24.68 -6.11 4.23
CA GLY A 251 -24.29 -5.76 2.87
C GLY A 251 -22.80 -5.48 2.72
N ILE A 252 -22.19 -4.74 3.66
CA ILE A 252 -20.72 -4.53 3.69
C ILE A 252 -19.98 -5.84 3.91
N LEU A 253 -20.46 -6.71 4.81
CA LEU A 253 -19.82 -7.98 5.11
C LEU A 253 -19.91 -8.95 3.91
N ALA A 254 -21.05 -9.02 3.22
CA ALA A 254 -21.22 -9.77 1.98
C ALA A 254 -20.25 -9.30 0.89
N HIS A 255 -20.11 -7.97 0.72
CA HIS A 255 -19.09 -7.38 -0.15
C HIS A 255 -17.67 -7.81 0.25
N THR A 256 -17.37 -7.81 1.55
CA THR A 256 -16.05 -8.13 2.09
C THR A 256 -15.67 -9.61 1.88
N ILE A 257 -16.63 -10.53 2.05
CA ILE A 257 -16.44 -11.98 1.85
C ILE A 257 -15.94 -12.27 0.43
N SER A 258 -16.44 -11.56 -0.57
CA SER A 258 -16.07 -11.79 -1.97
C SER A 258 -14.56 -11.65 -2.23
N PHE A 259 -13.85 -10.84 -1.44
CA PHE A 259 -12.41 -10.65 -1.59
C PHE A 259 -11.62 -11.90 -1.18
N TRP A 260 -12.20 -12.78 -0.36
CA TRP A 260 -11.60 -14.06 0.02
C TRP A 260 -11.28 -14.92 -1.21
N ASN A 261 -12.18 -14.93 -2.20
CA ASN A 261 -12.00 -15.70 -3.43
C ASN A 261 -11.26 -14.90 -4.52
N SER A 262 -10.82 -13.69 -4.21
CA SER A 262 -10.19 -12.83 -5.20
C SER A 262 -8.83 -13.38 -5.60
N LYS A 263 -8.72 -13.74 -6.88
CA LYS A 263 -7.44 -14.12 -7.51
C LYS A 263 -6.58 -12.90 -7.87
N LEU A 264 -6.95 -11.70 -7.41
CA LEU A 264 -6.27 -10.45 -7.78
C LEU A 264 -4.76 -10.48 -7.47
N PRO A 265 -4.26 -10.93 -6.30
CA PRO A 265 -2.82 -11.00 -6.05
C PRO A 265 -2.08 -11.88 -7.06
N LEU A 266 -2.65 -13.05 -7.38
CA LEU A 266 -2.09 -13.96 -8.38
C LEU A 266 -2.14 -13.35 -9.78
N LEU A 267 -3.25 -12.70 -10.16
CA LEU A 267 -3.37 -12.04 -11.46
C LEU A 267 -2.34 -10.92 -11.63
N ILE A 268 -2.13 -10.10 -10.58
CA ILE A 268 -1.11 -9.05 -10.58
C ILE A 268 0.29 -9.67 -10.68
N LEU A 269 0.54 -10.82 -10.04
CA LEU A 269 1.80 -11.56 -10.16
C LEU A 269 2.04 -12.04 -11.59
N PHE A 270 1.06 -12.70 -12.21
CA PHE A 270 1.16 -13.23 -13.58
C PHE A 270 1.36 -12.14 -14.63
N ILE A 271 0.80 -10.95 -14.43
CA ILE A 271 1.01 -9.80 -15.32
C ILE A 271 2.33 -9.08 -15.00
N GLY A 272 2.70 -9.03 -13.71
CA GLY A 272 3.85 -8.29 -13.21
C GLY A 272 5.19 -8.92 -13.59
N ILE A 273 5.31 -10.26 -13.58
CA ILE A 273 6.58 -10.96 -13.87
C ILE A 273 7.03 -10.72 -15.33
N PRO A 274 6.18 -10.90 -16.37
CA PRO A 274 6.56 -10.59 -17.75
C PRO A 274 6.82 -9.10 -17.97
N TYR A 275 6.02 -8.21 -17.34
CA TYR A 275 6.26 -6.78 -17.41
C TYR A 275 7.64 -6.40 -16.83
N LEU A 276 8.02 -7.03 -15.71
CA LEU A 276 9.34 -6.84 -15.11
C LEU A 276 10.45 -7.38 -16.01
N PHE A 277 10.23 -8.50 -16.68
CA PHE A 277 11.18 -9.03 -17.67
C PHE A 277 11.43 -8.03 -18.80
N ILE A 278 10.37 -7.44 -19.36
CA ILE A 278 10.50 -6.40 -20.40
C ILE A 278 11.31 -5.21 -19.88
N CYS A 279 11.09 -4.78 -18.63
CA CYS A 279 11.90 -3.72 -18.04
C CYS A 279 13.38 -4.11 -17.98
N TYR A 280 13.71 -5.31 -17.47
CA TYR A 280 15.10 -5.78 -17.41
C TYR A 280 15.74 -5.97 -18.79
N LEU A 281 14.98 -6.43 -19.78
CA LEU A 281 15.43 -6.54 -21.15
C LEU A 281 15.81 -5.17 -21.73
N LEU A 282 14.92 -4.18 -21.56
CA LEU A 282 15.21 -2.80 -21.97
C LEU A 282 16.44 -2.25 -21.23
N PHE A 283 16.58 -2.55 -19.94
CA PHE A 283 17.75 -2.15 -19.18
C PHE A 283 19.05 -2.76 -19.71
N GLY A 284 19.06 -4.06 -20.02
CA GLY A 284 20.20 -4.73 -20.64
C GLY A 284 20.61 -4.12 -21.98
N GLN A 285 19.66 -3.56 -22.74
CA GLN A 285 19.94 -2.86 -24.00
C GLN A 285 20.41 -1.41 -23.79
N LEU A 286 19.91 -0.74 -22.74
CA LEU A 286 20.14 0.69 -22.52
C LEU A 286 21.41 0.99 -21.73
N TYR A 287 21.85 0.08 -20.84
CA TYR A 287 22.96 0.40 -19.93
C TYR A 287 24.31 0.59 -20.61
N HIS A 288 24.48 0.12 -21.85
CA HIS A 288 25.67 0.33 -22.68
C HIS A 288 25.44 1.25 -23.87
N ASN A 289 24.25 1.83 -24.02
CA ASN A 289 23.93 2.64 -25.17
C ASN A 289 24.64 4.01 -25.08
N PRO A 290 25.61 4.35 -25.96
CA PRO A 290 26.41 5.56 -25.86
C PRO A 290 25.56 6.84 -25.93
N TYR A 291 24.49 6.84 -26.74
CA TYR A 291 23.60 7.99 -26.85
C TYR A 291 22.93 8.34 -25.51
N LEU A 292 22.69 7.35 -24.64
CA LEU A 292 22.15 7.60 -23.31
C LEU A 292 23.15 8.40 -22.47
N TYR A 293 24.43 8.07 -22.53
CA TYR A 293 25.49 8.77 -21.79
C TYR A 293 25.66 10.20 -22.30
N GLU A 294 25.77 10.37 -23.60
CA GLU A 294 25.93 11.67 -24.26
C GLU A 294 24.78 12.63 -23.90
N THR A 295 23.54 12.13 -23.89
CA THR A 295 22.34 12.92 -23.55
C THR A 295 22.40 13.49 -22.12
N PHE A 296 23.05 12.79 -21.19
CA PHE A 296 23.22 13.24 -19.80
C PHE A 296 24.58 13.92 -19.55
N GLY A 297 25.30 14.30 -20.62
CA GLY A 297 26.54 15.06 -20.56
C GLY A 297 27.82 14.24 -20.36
N PHE A 298 27.74 12.92 -20.53
CA PHE A 298 28.89 12.01 -20.48
C PHE A 298 29.38 11.74 -21.91
N GLN A 299 30.23 12.62 -22.45
CA GLN A 299 30.69 12.55 -23.85
C GLN A 299 31.85 11.56 -24.08
N ASN A 300 32.77 11.46 -23.12
CA ASN A 300 34.02 10.70 -23.29
C ASN A 300 34.17 9.53 -22.31
N SER A 301 33.18 9.31 -21.44
CA SER A 301 33.20 8.26 -20.43
C SER A 301 31.85 7.58 -20.33
N HIS A 302 31.83 6.25 -20.24
CA HIS A 302 30.61 5.47 -20.06
C HIS A 302 30.64 4.68 -18.75
N PRO A 303 30.58 5.34 -17.57
CA PRO A 303 30.65 4.62 -16.31
C PRO A 303 29.50 3.64 -16.17
N ILE A 304 29.77 2.39 -15.80
CA ILE A 304 28.72 1.37 -15.65
C ILE A 304 27.65 1.85 -14.66
N LEU A 305 28.06 2.56 -13.61
CA LEU A 305 27.16 3.16 -12.62
C LEU A 305 26.08 4.05 -13.25
N ILE A 306 26.46 4.89 -14.21
CA ILE A 306 25.55 5.83 -14.86
C ILE A 306 24.57 5.08 -15.78
N GLY A 307 25.07 4.08 -16.50
CA GLY A 307 24.27 3.14 -17.27
C GLY A 307 23.29 2.33 -16.41
N CYS A 308 23.62 2.07 -15.14
CA CYS A 308 22.70 1.48 -14.16
C CYS A 308 21.66 2.49 -13.66
N ILE A 309 22.11 3.66 -13.22
CA ILE A 309 21.26 4.63 -12.51
C ILE A 309 20.22 5.26 -13.45
N ILE A 310 20.59 5.68 -14.65
CA ILE A 310 19.66 6.41 -15.54
C ILE A 310 18.43 5.56 -15.89
N PRO A 311 18.55 4.32 -16.40
CA PRO A 311 17.38 3.49 -16.67
C PRO A 311 16.55 3.18 -15.42
N LEU A 312 17.20 2.89 -14.29
CA LEU A 312 16.50 2.56 -13.03
C LEU A 312 15.74 3.76 -12.44
N THR A 313 16.22 4.98 -12.62
CA THR A 313 15.68 6.17 -11.97
C THR A 313 14.86 7.08 -12.88
N VAL A 314 15.12 7.08 -14.18
CA VAL A 314 14.39 7.91 -15.14
C VAL A 314 13.39 7.04 -15.90
N ILE A 315 13.87 5.99 -16.55
CA ILE A 315 13.09 5.21 -17.52
C ILE A 315 12.06 4.31 -16.83
N PHE A 316 12.49 3.45 -15.89
CA PHE A 316 11.60 2.51 -15.21
C PHE A 316 10.46 3.19 -14.44
N PRO A 317 10.68 4.31 -13.72
CA PRO A 317 9.60 5.01 -13.04
C PRO A 317 8.56 5.59 -13.99
N ILE A 318 8.94 5.98 -15.21
CA ILE A 318 7.98 6.42 -16.25
C ILE A 318 7.06 5.26 -16.62
N PHE A 319 7.61 4.09 -16.94
CA PHE A 319 6.79 2.91 -17.25
C PHE A 319 5.90 2.48 -16.07
N ASN A 320 6.46 2.46 -14.86
CA ASN A 320 5.74 2.06 -13.64
C ASN A 320 4.63 3.02 -13.25
N ARG A 321 4.84 4.33 -13.46
CA ARG A 321 3.83 5.36 -13.20
C ARG A 321 2.80 5.40 -14.29
N SER A 322 3.17 5.23 -15.56
CA SER A 322 2.25 5.22 -16.68
C SER A 322 1.48 3.89 -16.73
N ILE A 323 2.03 2.91 -17.46
CA ILE A 323 1.35 1.65 -17.78
C ILE A 323 1.09 0.83 -16.51
N GLY A 324 2.10 0.69 -15.65
CA GLY A 324 1.97 -0.12 -14.44
C GLY A 324 0.87 0.38 -13.50
N LYS A 325 0.73 1.70 -13.32
CA LYS A 325 -0.31 2.28 -12.47
C LYS A 325 -1.69 2.07 -13.05
N PHE A 326 -1.86 2.28 -14.36
CA PHE A 326 -3.12 2.06 -15.03
C PHE A 326 -3.61 0.62 -14.86
N ILE A 327 -2.73 -0.36 -15.12
CA ILE A 327 -3.03 -1.80 -14.96
C ILE A 327 -3.47 -2.11 -13.52
N ARG A 328 -2.70 -1.68 -12.52
CA ARG A 328 -3.04 -1.92 -11.10
C ARG A 328 -4.38 -1.29 -10.72
N THR A 329 -4.61 -0.06 -11.16
CA THR A 329 -5.86 0.69 -10.88
C THR A 329 -7.06 0.00 -11.53
N TYR A 330 -6.93 -0.41 -12.79
CA TYR A 330 -7.96 -1.13 -13.52
C TYR A 330 -8.36 -2.44 -12.81
N PHE A 331 -7.38 -3.31 -12.50
CA PHE A 331 -7.69 -4.59 -11.86
C PHE A 331 -8.22 -4.41 -10.43
N ARG A 332 -7.75 -3.39 -9.70
CA ARG A 332 -8.31 -3.06 -8.38
C ARG A 332 -9.78 -2.63 -8.50
N ARG A 333 -10.11 -1.73 -9.43
CA ARG A 333 -11.49 -1.29 -9.69
C ARG A 333 -12.38 -2.48 -10.07
N LYS A 334 -11.91 -3.34 -10.97
CA LYS A 334 -12.60 -4.58 -11.37
C LYS A 334 -12.88 -5.50 -10.17
N SER A 335 -11.94 -5.65 -9.24
CA SER A 335 -12.15 -6.46 -8.03
C SER A 335 -13.26 -5.92 -7.14
N ILE A 336 -13.36 -4.59 -7.00
CA ILE A 336 -14.40 -3.94 -6.19
C ILE A 336 -15.76 -4.09 -6.86
N LEU A 337 -15.83 -3.91 -8.18
CA LEU A 337 -17.09 -4.11 -8.92
C LEU A 337 -17.56 -5.56 -8.87
N ASN A 338 -16.63 -6.53 -8.91
CA ASN A 338 -16.96 -7.94 -8.70
C ASN A 338 -17.49 -8.21 -7.29
N ALA A 339 -16.93 -7.52 -6.29
CA ALA A 339 -17.40 -7.61 -4.91
C ALA A 339 -18.81 -7.02 -4.72
N ASP A 340 -19.10 -5.90 -5.39
CA ASP A 340 -20.44 -5.31 -5.44
C ASP A 340 -21.44 -6.26 -6.11
N ASN A 341 -21.08 -6.85 -7.25
CA ASN A 341 -21.93 -7.83 -7.93
C ASN A 341 -22.17 -9.08 -7.05
N PHE A 342 -21.16 -9.51 -6.29
CA PHE A 342 -21.29 -10.64 -5.36
C PHE A 342 -22.31 -10.33 -4.27
N ALA A 343 -22.22 -9.17 -3.61
CA ALA A 343 -23.19 -8.75 -2.60
C ALA A 343 -24.60 -8.63 -3.20
N ALA A 344 -24.73 -8.03 -4.40
CA ALA A 344 -26.00 -7.89 -5.10
C ALA A 344 -26.63 -9.25 -5.44
N LYS A 345 -25.84 -10.23 -5.89
CA LYS A 345 -26.30 -11.60 -6.18
C LYS A 345 -27.00 -12.26 -4.98
N TYR A 346 -26.61 -11.91 -3.75
CA TYR A 346 -27.22 -12.44 -2.53
C TYR A 346 -28.31 -11.54 -1.92
N GLY A 347 -28.78 -10.53 -2.68
CA GLY A 347 -29.89 -9.66 -2.29
C GLY A 347 -29.49 -8.48 -1.41
N TYR A 348 -28.20 -8.12 -1.34
CA TYR A 348 -27.72 -7.01 -0.51
C TYR A 348 -27.47 -5.72 -1.30
N SER A 349 -28.09 -5.55 -2.48
CA SER A 349 -27.83 -4.42 -3.37
C SER A 349 -28.21 -3.06 -2.74
N GLU A 350 -29.46 -2.95 -2.25
CA GLU A 350 -29.97 -1.75 -1.60
C GLU A 350 -29.24 -1.48 -0.28
N ALA A 351 -29.08 -2.51 0.55
CA ALA A 351 -28.40 -2.43 1.83
C ALA A 351 -26.94 -1.94 1.67
N LEU A 352 -26.19 -2.49 0.71
CA LEU A 352 -24.83 -2.05 0.41
C LEU A 352 -24.82 -0.60 -0.12
N SER A 353 -25.77 -0.23 -0.98
CA SER A 353 -25.86 1.14 -1.50
C SER A 353 -26.03 2.17 -0.38
N ASN A 354 -26.97 1.92 0.54
CA ASN A 354 -27.23 2.78 1.69
C ASN A 354 -26.02 2.85 2.65
N ALA A 355 -25.38 1.70 2.88
CA ALA A 355 -24.18 1.61 3.69
C ALA A 355 -23.02 2.44 3.10
N LEU A 356 -22.79 2.36 1.79
CA LEU A 356 -21.75 3.13 1.10
C LEU A 356 -21.98 4.63 1.21
N ILE A 357 -23.22 5.11 1.08
CA ILE A 357 -23.57 6.53 1.23
C ILE A 357 -23.21 7.02 2.62
N LYS A 358 -23.60 6.27 3.66
CA LYS A 358 -23.30 6.61 5.06
C LYS A 358 -21.81 6.63 5.33
N LEU A 359 -21.09 5.59 4.91
CA LEU A 359 -19.64 5.50 5.08
C LEU A 359 -18.88 6.62 4.36
N GLU A 360 -19.34 7.07 3.19
CA GLU A 360 -18.66 8.15 2.47
C GLU A 360 -18.96 9.52 3.07
N LYS A 361 -20.17 9.76 3.57
CA LYS A 361 -20.51 10.97 4.35
C LYS A 361 -19.62 11.12 5.59
N ASP A 362 -19.26 10.00 6.21
CA ASP A 362 -18.46 9.98 7.44
C ASP A 362 -16.96 10.15 7.19
N LYS A 363 -16.46 9.77 6.00
CA LYS A 363 -15.08 10.05 5.62
C LYS A 363 -14.93 11.57 5.51
N LYS A 364 -14.35 12.19 6.53
CA LYS A 364 -13.82 13.57 6.50
C LYS A 364 -12.62 13.71 5.53
N ARG A 365 -12.67 13.08 4.35
CA ARG A 365 -11.70 13.34 3.29
C ARG A 365 -12.04 14.69 2.69
N LYS A 366 -11.27 15.71 3.05
CA LYS A 366 -11.32 17.02 2.40
C LYS A 366 -10.99 16.94 0.90
N ASP A 367 -10.30 15.87 0.49
CA ASP A 367 -9.72 15.72 -0.86
C ASP A 367 -10.51 14.75 -1.77
N TYR A 368 -11.69 14.29 -1.35
CA TYR A 368 -12.53 13.38 -2.16
C TYR A 368 -13.86 14.04 -2.49
N PHE A 369 -14.06 14.35 -3.77
CA PHE A 369 -15.35 14.76 -4.29
C PHE A 369 -16.01 13.55 -4.99
N PRO A 370 -17.31 13.28 -4.77
CA PRO A 370 -17.98 12.10 -5.31
C PRO A 370 -18.15 12.15 -6.84
N ILE A 371 -17.97 13.32 -7.45
CA ILE A 371 -17.94 13.53 -8.89
C ILE A 371 -16.49 13.71 -9.30
N ASN A 372 -16.00 12.83 -10.19
CA ASN A 372 -14.65 12.92 -10.72
C ASN A 372 -14.72 12.80 -12.24
N ASP A 373 -13.76 13.42 -12.92
CA ASP A 373 -13.54 13.14 -14.34
C ASP A 373 -13.28 11.64 -14.58
N VAL A 374 -13.80 11.11 -15.68
CA VAL A 374 -13.76 9.68 -16.00
C VAL A 374 -12.32 9.23 -16.25
N ILE A 375 -11.53 10.04 -16.96
CA ILE A 375 -10.13 9.73 -17.28
C ILE A 375 -9.30 9.79 -16.00
N TYR A 376 -9.46 10.86 -15.23
CA TYR A 376 -8.80 11.03 -13.94
C TYR A 376 -9.10 9.86 -13.00
N SER A 377 -10.37 9.51 -12.80
CA SER A 377 -10.77 8.45 -11.88
C SER A 377 -10.29 7.06 -12.32
N ASN A 378 -10.27 6.78 -13.62
CA ASN A 378 -9.78 5.50 -14.14
C ASN A 378 -8.27 5.31 -13.95
N TYR A 379 -7.49 6.40 -13.89
CA TYR A 379 -6.04 6.32 -13.73
C TYR A 379 -5.56 6.54 -12.28
N PHE A 380 -6.18 7.46 -11.53
CA PHE A 380 -5.75 7.83 -10.18
C PHE A 380 -6.53 7.16 -9.06
N CYS A 381 -7.80 6.79 -9.27
CA CYS A 381 -8.66 6.31 -8.19
C CYS A 381 -8.74 4.77 -8.16
N PRO A 382 -8.15 4.10 -7.15
CA PRO A 382 -8.19 2.64 -7.04
C PRO A 382 -9.59 2.09 -6.75
N GLN A 383 -10.52 2.94 -6.32
CA GLN A 383 -11.93 2.59 -6.13
C GLN A 383 -12.77 3.31 -7.21
N PRO A 384 -13.76 2.64 -7.81
CA PRO A 384 -14.79 3.31 -8.61
C PRO A 384 -15.49 4.39 -7.78
N THR A 385 -16.06 5.40 -8.45
CA THR A 385 -16.78 6.45 -7.74
C THR A 385 -17.99 5.85 -7.01
N ILE A 386 -18.40 6.48 -5.92
CA ILE A 386 -19.58 6.02 -5.19
C ILE A 386 -20.83 6.04 -6.07
N LEU A 387 -20.96 7.04 -6.95
CA LEU A 387 -22.07 7.16 -7.89
C LEU A 387 -22.08 5.99 -8.89
N ASP A 388 -20.93 5.64 -9.48
CA ASP A 388 -20.81 4.49 -10.40
C ASP A 388 -21.24 3.18 -9.72
N ARG A 389 -20.83 2.98 -8.46
CA ARG A 389 -21.15 1.77 -7.68
C ARG A 389 -22.63 1.68 -7.40
N ILE A 390 -23.25 2.76 -6.91
CA ILE A 390 -24.68 2.80 -6.59
C ILE A 390 -25.53 2.61 -7.84
N GLN A 391 -25.21 3.29 -8.95
CA GLN A 391 -25.93 3.13 -10.21
C GLN A 391 -25.88 1.68 -10.71
N ARG A 392 -24.70 1.05 -10.63
CA ARG A 392 -24.53 -0.36 -11.02
C ARG A 392 -25.33 -1.30 -10.11
N LEU A 393 -25.29 -1.11 -8.79
CA LEU A 393 -26.06 -1.89 -7.83
C LEU A 393 -27.57 -1.80 -8.11
N LYS A 394 -28.10 -0.60 -8.32
CA LYS A 394 -29.50 -0.38 -8.72
C LYS A 394 -29.87 -1.09 -10.02
N LYS A 395 -28.99 -1.04 -11.03
CA LYS A 395 -29.22 -1.72 -12.31
C LYS A 395 -29.32 -3.24 -12.15
N ILE A 396 -28.47 -3.84 -11.32
CA ILE A 396 -28.49 -5.29 -11.04
C ILE A 396 -29.78 -5.68 -10.34
N ASP A 397 -30.22 -4.87 -9.39
CA ASP A 397 -31.45 -5.12 -8.62
C ASP A 397 -32.69 -5.11 -9.52
N ASN A 398 -32.85 -4.06 -10.34
CA ASN A 398 -33.92 -3.97 -11.32
C ASN A 398 -33.93 -5.16 -12.30
N SER A 399 -32.76 -5.57 -12.78
CA SER A 399 -32.68 -6.74 -13.69
C SER A 399 -33.08 -8.05 -13.01
N SER A 400 -32.76 -8.20 -11.73
CA SER A 400 -33.10 -9.41 -10.95
C SER A 400 -34.61 -9.49 -10.70
N GLN A 401 -35.24 -8.35 -10.41
CA GLN A 401 -36.70 -8.24 -10.24
C GLN A 401 -37.44 -8.55 -11.55
N ILE A 402 -36.96 -8.06 -12.70
CA ILE A 402 -37.55 -8.35 -14.01
C ILE A 402 -37.50 -9.86 -14.32
N ILE A 403 -36.38 -10.52 -14.03
CA ILE A 403 -36.24 -11.98 -14.25
C ILE A 403 -37.24 -12.75 -13.38
N GLN A 404 -37.36 -12.40 -12.10
CA GLN A 404 -38.31 -13.05 -11.19
C GLN A 404 -39.76 -12.84 -11.65
N LEU A 405 -40.13 -11.65 -12.11
CA LEU A 405 -41.46 -11.37 -12.63
C LEU A 405 -41.77 -12.19 -13.88
N ASN A 406 -40.80 -12.34 -14.79
CA ASN A 406 -40.97 -13.15 -15.99
C ASN A 406 -41.08 -14.66 -15.66
N GLU A 407 -40.33 -15.15 -14.67
CA GLU A 407 -40.42 -16.55 -14.21
C GLU A 407 -41.80 -16.85 -13.56
N ILE A 408 -42.35 -15.89 -12.82
CA ILE A 408 -43.70 -15.99 -12.24
C ILE A 408 -44.79 -15.94 -13.31
N GLN A 409 -44.59 -15.19 -14.39
CA GLN A 409 -45.55 -15.11 -15.50
C GLN A 409 -45.48 -16.32 -16.45
N SER A 410 -44.37 -17.05 -16.46
CA SER A 410 -44.18 -18.25 -17.28
C SER A 410 -44.60 -19.57 -16.62
N ASN A 411 -44.90 -19.55 -15.32
CA ASN A 411 -45.46 -20.66 -14.54
C ASN A 411 -46.94 -20.41 -14.27
#